data_AF-A0A930R7U3-F1
#
_entry.id   AF-A0A930R7U3-F1
#
_cell.length_a   1.000
_cell.length_b   1.000
_cell.length_c   1.000
_cell.angle_alpha   90.00
_cell.angle_beta   90.00
_cell.angle_gamma   90.00
#
_symmetry.space_group_name_H-M   'P 1'
#
loop_
_entity.id
_entity.type
_entity.pdbx_description
1 polymer ?
#
loop_
_entity_poly.entity_id
_entity_poly.type
_entity_poly.pdbx_seq_one_letter_code
_entity_poly.pdbx_strand_id
1 'polypeptide(L)'
;MRYKREFTKKNFEELMEMPYGRMVKAAAILQLIEEEGVTPEMIEKWGRFNEEQGVMYLVFEVEDITEGVNGSEFFTRRNILDYSIALSEL
;
A
#
# COMPACT_ATOMS: atom_id res chain seq x y z
N MET A 1 -12.26 -12.78 -11.69
CA MET A 1 -11.01 -13.45 -11.27
C MET A 1 -10.78 -13.03 -9.83
N ARG A 2 -10.75 -13.96 -8.86
CA ARG A 2 -10.44 -13.64 -7.45
C ARG A 2 -8.95 -13.90 -7.27
N TYR A 3 -8.17 -12.84 -7.08
CA TYR A 3 -6.77 -12.95 -6.69
C TYR A 3 -6.74 -13.26 -5.19
N LYS A 4 -6.27 -14.45 -4.83
CA LYS A 4 -6.17 -14.90 -3.43
C LYS A 4 -4.74 -15.35 -3.18
N ARG A 5 -4.03 -14.62 -2.33
CA ARG A 5 -2.65 -14.89 -1.97
C ARG A 5 -2.57 -15.42 -0.54
N GLU A 6 -1.78 -16.47 -0.35
CA GLU A 6 -1.35 -16.91 0.99
C GLU A 6 -0.16 -16.06 1.46
N PHE A 7 -0.19 -15.65 2.72
CA PHE A 7 0.82 -14.76 3.27
C PHE A 7 2.19 -15.45 3.39
N THR A 8 3.21 -14.94 2.70
CA THR A 8 4.58 -15.51 2.76
C THR A 8 5.44 -14.81 3.81
N LYS A 9 6.44 -15.51 4.34
CA LYS A 9 7.39 -14.96 5.32
C LYS A 9 8.10 -13.69 4.85
N LYS A 10 8.39 -13.59 3.55
CA LYS A 10 9.00 -12.42 2.93
C LYS A 10 8.12 -11.17 3.05
N ASN A 11 6.80 -11.30 2.88
CA ASN A 11 5.86 -10.18 3.07
C ASN A 11 5.91 -9.67 4.51
N PHE A 12 6.06 -10.58 5.47
CA PHE A 12 6.14 -10.23 6.88
C PHE A 12 7.45 -9.51 7.21
N GLU A 13 8.56 -9.94 6.62
CA GLU A 13 9.87 -9.27 6.75
C GLU A 13 9.80 -7.84 6.17
N GLU A 14 9.19 -7.66 4.99
CA GLU A 14 8.98 -6.33 4.39
C GLU A 14 8.10 -5.43 5.26
N LEU A 15 7.06 -5.96 5.90
CA LEU A 15 6.21 -5.20 6.83
C LEU A 15 6.98 -4.76 8.09
N MET A 16 7.84 -5.64 8.64
CA MET A 16 8.61 -5.37 9.86
C MET A 16 9.70 -4.31 9.67
N GLU A 17 10.13 -4.05 8.44
CA GLU A 17 11.06 -2.97 8.11
C GLU A 17 10.38 -1.58 8.06
N MET A 18 9.04 -1.53 8.10
CA MET A 18 8.29 -0.28 8.04
C MET A 18 8.10 0.37 9.42
N PRO A 19 7.93 1.71 9.47
CA PRO A 19 7.45 2.38 10.68
C PRO A 19 6.15 1.76 11.19
N TYR A 20 5.98 1.66 12.51
CA TYR A 20 4.86 0.93 13.13
C TYR A 20 3.47 1.32 12.59
N GLY A 21 3.22 2.63 12.41
CA GLY A 21 1.95 3.11 11.86
C GLY A 21 1.69 2.63 10.43
N ARG A 22 2.74 2.55 9.62
CA ARG A 22 2.72 2.05 8.25
C ARG A 22 2.52 0.54 8.20
N MET A 23 3.25 -0.18 9.06
CA MET A 23 3.17 -1.64 9.21
C MET A 23 1.73 -2.08 9.53
N VAL A 24 1.07 -1.44 10.50
CA VAL A 24 -0.29 -1.82 10.93
C VAL A 24 -1.31 -1.66 9.78
N LYS A 25 -1.24 -0.55 9.02
CA LYS A 25 -2.15 -0.34 7.89
C LYS A 25 -1.89 -1.33 6.75
N ALA A 26 -0.63 -1.54 6.40
CA ALA A 26 -0.26 -2.48 5.35
C ALA A 26 -0.66 -3.91 5.72
N ALA A 27 -0.46 -4.33 6.97
CA ALA A 27 -0.90 -5.63 7.47
C ALA A 27 -2.43 -5.79 7.41
N ALA A 28 -3.20 -4.77 7.81
CA ALA A 28 -4.67 -4.81 7.75
C ALA A 28 -5.20 -4.96 6.32
N ILE A 29 -4.62 -4.21 5.37
CA ILE A 29 -4.97 -4.30 3.94
C ILE A 29 -4.66 -5.70 3.40
N LEU A 30 -3.49 -6.23 3.74
CA LEU A 30 -3.06 -7.54 3.30
C LEU A 30 -3.95 -8.66 3.84
N GLN A 31 -4.35 -8.58 5.11
CA GLN A 31 -5.29 -9.52 5.70
C GLN A 31 -6.66 -9.47 5.00
N LEU A 32 -7.14 -8.28 4.63
CA LEU A 32 -8.38 -8.12 3.88
C LEU A 32 -8.31 -8.79 2.50
N ILE A 33 -7.17 -8.68 1.81
CA ILE A 33 -6.92 -9.39 0.54
C ILE A 33 -6.86 -10.91 0.74
N GLU A 34 -6.27 -11.40 1.84
CA GLU A 34 -6.21 -12.83 2.13
C GLU A 34 -7.61 -13.42 2.38
N GLU A 35 -8.43 -12.71 3.16
CA GLU A 35 -9.78 -13.15 3.52
C GLU A 35 -10.74 -13.09 2.32
N GLU A 36 -10.84 -11.93 1.67
CA GLU A 36 -11.85 -11.64 0.65
C GLU A 36 -11.36 -11.83 -0.79
N GLY A 37 -10.03 -11.84 -0.99
CA GLY A 37 -9.42 -11.67 -2.30
C GLY A 37 -9.46 -10.21 -2.76
N VAL A 38 -8.77 -9.90 -3.85
CA VAL A 38 -8.91 -8.56 -4.47
C VAL A 38 -10.30 -8.40 -5.06
N THR A 39 -11.05 -7.42 -4.55
CA THR A 39 -12.39 -7.09 -5.04
C THR A 39 -12.33 -6.00 -6.13
N PRO A 40 -13.37 -5.88 -6.99
CA PRO A 40 -13.46 -4.80 -7.96
C PRO A 40 -13.37 -3.40 -7.33
N GLU A 41 -13.97 -3.21 -6.15
CA GLU A 41 -13.94 -1.95 -5.40
C GLU A 41 -12.51 -1.60 -4.95
N MET A 42 -11.70 -2.61 -4.60
CA MET A 42 -10.29 -2.40 -4.28
C MET A 42 -9.51 -1.92 -5.52
N ILE A 43 -9.78 -2.51 -6.68
CA ILE A 43 -9.14 -2.13 -7.95
C ILE A 43 -9.58 -0.73 -8.37
N GLU A 44 -10.86 -0.40 -8.26
CA GLU A 44 -11.37 0.93 -8.60
C GLU A 44 -10.72 2.02 -7.74
N LYS A 45 -10.56 1.74 -6.44
CA LYS A 45 -10.00 2.71 -5.49
C LYS A 45 -8.47 2.81 -5.57
N TRP A 46 -7.78 1.68 -5.63
CA TRP A 46 -6.32 1.59 -5.44
C TRP A 46 -5.56 1.07 -6.67
N GLY A 47 -6.26 0.60 -7.69
CA GLY A 47 -5.66 0.07 -8.92
C GLY A 47 -4.94 1.16 -9.71
N ARG A 48 -3.69 0.90 -10.04
CA ARG A 48 -2.84 1.74 -10.89
C ARG A 48 -2.17 0.84 -11.91
N PHE A 49 -2.44 1.09 -13.19
CA PHE A 49 -1.80 0.36 -14.28
C PHE A 49 -0.48 1.03 -14.63
N ASN A 50 0.61 0.28 -14.59
CA ASN A 50 1.90 0.72 -15.09
C ASN A 50 2.05 0.26 -16.55
N GLU A 51 1.95 1.20 -17.48
CA GLU A 51 2.01 0.92 -18.92
C GLU A 51 3.39 0.40 -19.37
N GLU A 52 4.48 0.84 -18.74
CA GLU A 52 5.84 0.42 -19.09
C GLU A 52 6.10 -1.03 -18.73
N GLN A 53 5.52 -1.49 -17.61
CA GLN A 53 5.68 -2.86 -17.12
C GLN A 53 4.53 -3.77 -17.55
N GLY A 54 3.41 -3.21 -18.03
CA GLY A 54 2.20 -3.96 -18.37
C GLY A 54 1.52 -4.60 -17.16
N VAL A 55 1.78 -4.10 -15.94
CA VAL A 55 1.35 -4.69 -14.68
C VAL A 55 0.42 -3.72 -13.94
N MET A 56 -0.66 -4.26 -13.37
CA MET A 56 -1.55 -3.51 -12.48
C MET A 56 -1.08 -3.66 -11.03
N TYR A 57 -0.97 -2.54 -10.34
CA TYR A 57 -0.62 -2.46 -8.93
C TYR A 57 -1.81 -1.99 -8.11
N LEU A 58 -1.96 -2.50 -6.89
CA LEU A 58 -2.75 -1.85 -5.85
C LEU A 58 -1.82 -0.95 -5.05
N VAL A 59 -2.11 0.35 -5.03
CA VAL A 59 -1.30 1.37 -4.36
C VAL A 59 -2.09 1.96 -3.19
N PHE A 60 -1.58 1.77 -1.98
CA PHE A 60 -2.24 2.17 -0.74
C PHE A 60 -1.46 3.27 -0.04
N GLU A 61 -2.13 4.36 0.32
CA GLU A 61 -1.56 5.39 1.18
C GLU A 61 -1.45 4.85 2.61
N VAL A 62 -0.22 4.57 3.05
CA VAL A 62 0.06 3.95 4.35
C VAL A 62 0.58 4.95 5.37
N GLU A 63 1.12 6.09 4.93
CA GLU A 63 1.49 7.17 5.83
C GLU A 63 1.28 8.54 5.19
N ASP A 64 0.84 9.48 6.01
CA ASP A 64 0.62 10.88 5.65
C ASP A 64 1.39 11.74 6.66
N ILE A 65 2.66 11.97 6.35
CA ILE A 65 3.52 12.76 7.23
C ILE A 65 3.39 14.22 6.80
N THR A 66 2.83 15.03 7.68
CA THR A 66 2.78 16.49 7.53
C THR A 66 3.92 17.08 8.36
N GLU A 67 5.05 17.41 7.73
CA GLU A 67 6.16 18.08 8.39
C GLU A 67 6.01 19.60 8.28
N GLY A 68 6.12 20.31 9.40
CA GLY A 68 6.23 21.77 9.39
C GLY A 68 7.57 22.18 8.77
N VAL A 69 7.54 23.05 7.76
CA VAL A 69 8.78 23.53 7.13
C VAL A 69 9.47 24.50 8.09
N ASN A 70 10.71 24.17 8.47
CA ASN A 70 11.44 24.89 9.52
C ASN A 70 11.59 26.38 9.14
N GLY A 71 10.91 27.27 9.89
CA GLY A 71 10.87 28.72 9.64
C GLY A 71 9.54 29.27 9.12
N SER A 72 8.51 28.44 8.90
CA SER A 72 7.18 28.91 8.51
C SER A 72 6.04 28.14 9.18
N GLU A 73 5.14 28.85 9.86
CA GLU A 73 3.89 28.29 10.39
C GLU A 73 2.85 27.95 9.29
N PHE A 74 3.09 28.40 8.05
CA PHE A 74 2.12 28.32 6.95
C PHE A 74 2.43 27.26 5.90
N PHE A 75 3.67 26.77 5.81
CA PHE A 75 4.04 25.74 4.85
C PHE A 75 4.26 24.42 5.56
N THR A 76 3.46 23.44 5.17
CA THR A 76 3.59 22.05 5.61
C THR A 76 3.89 21.18 4.40
N ARG A 77 4.90 20.31 4.49
CA ARG A 77 5.21 19.32 3.45
C ARG A 77 4.45 18.04 3.76
N ARG A 78 3.65 17.57 2.79
CA ARG A 78 2.94 16.29 2.86
C ARG A 78 3.77 15.24 2.14
N ASN A 79 4.29 14.26 2.87
CA ASN A 79 4.92 13.07 2.28
C ASN A 79 3.92 11.92 2.40
N ILE A 80 3.34 11.53 1.26
CA ILE A 80 2.49 10.34 1.15
C ILE A 80 3.43 9.17 0.87
N LEU A 81 3.47 8.22 1.80
CA LEU A 81 4.20 6.97 1.59
C LEU A 81 3.20 5.92 1.12
N ASP A 82 3.45 5.41 -0.08
CA ASP A 82 2.61 4.40 -0.72
C ASP A 82 3.15 2.98 -0.45
N TYR A 83 2.26 2.01 -0.32
CA TYR A 83 2.58 0.58 -0.39
C TYR A 83 1.97 0.03 -1.68
N SER A 84 2.79 -0.61 -2.53
CA SER A 84 2.35 -1.13 -3.82
C SER A 84 2.46 -2.65 -3.87
N ILE A 85 1.41 -3.30 -4.38
CA ILE A 85 1.37 -4.75 -4.61
C ILE A 85 1.00 -4.98 -6.07
N ALA A 86 1.84 -5.70 -6.82
CA ALA A 86 1.48 -6.11 -8.18
C ALA A 86 0.38 -7.17 -8.14
N LEU A 87 -0.68 -7.01 -8.93
CA LEU A 87 -1.72 -8.03 -9.08
C LEU A 87 -1.18 -9.32 -9.71
N SER A 88 -0.08 -9.24 -10.46
CA SER A 88 0.62 -10.43 -10.98
C SER A 88 1.35 -11.25 -9.91
N GLU A 89 1.55 -10.68 -8.72
CA GLU A 89 2.17 -11.35 -7.57
C GLU A 89 1.13 -11.85 -6.56
N LEU A 90 -0.16 -11.74 -6.87
CA LEU A 90 -1.28 -12.24 -6.06
C LEU A 90 -1.86 -13.53 -6.65
#